data_AF-A0A4Q0XTE1-F1
#
_entry.id   AF-A0A4Q0XTE1-F1
#
_cell.length_a   1.000
_cell.length_b   1.000
_cell.length_c   1.000
_cell.angle_alpha   90.00
_cell.angle_beta   90.00
_cell.angle_gamma   90.00
#
_symmetry.space_group_name_H-M   'P 1'
#
loop_
_entity.id
_entity.type
_entity.pdbx_description
1 polymer ?
#
loop_
_entity_poly.entity_id
_entity_poly.type
_entity_poly.pdbx_seq_one_letter_code
_entity_poly.pdbx_strand_id
1 'polypeptide(L)' 'MEELKNKQICECGEKSIQDAIEIFQNTTLPYKKAKKLVTGCNKTCCRRALMALYNMVDFGAIDYEEIAFLIDETNNR' A
#
# COMPACT_ATOMS: atom_id res chain seq x y z
N MET A 1 3.95 2.33 16.50
CA MET A 1 2.73 2.59 15.69
C MET A 1 2.93 3.70 14.66
N GLU A 2 3.37 4.92 15.03
CA GLU A 2 3.59 6.01 14.05
C GLU A 2 4.65 5.68 12.98
N GLU A 3 5.71 4.95 13.35
CA GLU A 3 6.75 4.53 12.40
C GLU A 3 6.21 3.61 11.30
N LEU A 4 5.24 2.74 11.62
CA LEU A 4 4.64 1.85 10.64
C LEU A 4 3.78 2.64 9.65
N LYS A 5 2.98 3.60 10.13
CA LYS A 5 2.15 4.46 9.28
C LYS A 5 2.96 5.24 8.25
N ASN A 6 4.11 5.76 8.67
CA ASN A 6 5.00 6.55 7.84
C ASN A 6 5.95 5.71 6.98
N LYS A 7 5.95 4.38 7.14
CA LYS A 7 6.78 3.47 6.34
C LYS A 7 6.42 3.61 4.87
N GLN A 8 7.45 3.69 4.03
CA GLN A 8 7.26 3.78 2.59
C GLN A 8 6.72 2.45 2.04
N ILE A 9 5.55 2.48 1.40
CA ILE A 9 4.92 1.26 0.85
C ILE A 9 5.46 0.90 -0.53
N CYS A 10 5.95 1.89 -1.28
CA CYS A 10 6.50 1.69 -2.60
C CYS A 10 7.58 2.73 -2.94
N GLU A 11 8.72 2.24 -3.44
CA GLU A 11 9.82 3.07 -3.94
C GLU A 11 9.44 3.91 -5.15
N CYS A 12 8.49 3.45 -5.97
CA CYS A 12 8.16 4.13 -7.23
C CYS A 12 7.33 5.42 -7.06
N GLY A 13 6.50 5.48 -6.02
CA GLY A 13 5.59 6.60 -5.78
C GLY A 13 5.94 7.42 -4.54
N GLU A 14 6.97 7.00 -3.79
CA GLU A 14 7.41 7.64 -2.54
C GLU A 14 6.29 7.88 -1.53
N LYS A 15 5.25 7.04 -1.59
CA LYS A 15 4.09 7.09 -0.70
C LYS A 15 4.31 6.26 0.55
N SER A 16 3.83 6.76 1.68
CA SER A 16 3.75 6.01 2.93
C SER A 16 2.55 5.05 2.95
N ILE A 17 2.48 4.18 3.96
CA ILE A 17 1.28 3.36 4.21
C ILE A 17 0.08 4.28 4.43
N GLN A 18 0.23 5.36 5.21
CA GLN A 18 -0.85 6.32 5.48
C GLN A 18 -1.37 7.00 4.21
N ASP A 19 -0.48 7.46 3.33
CA ASP A 19 -0.88 8.05 2.04
C ASP A 19 -1.69 7.05 1.19
N ALA A 20 -1.24 5.80 1.16
CA ALA A 20 -1.91 4.75 0.39
C ALA A 20 -3.30 4.42 0.95
N ILE A 21 -3.46 4.43 2.28
CA ILE A 21 -4.76 4.29 2.94
C ILE A 21 -5.69 5.42 2.51
N GLU A 22 -5.24 6.67 2.60
CA GLU A 22 -6.06 7.83 2.22
C GLU A 22 -6.48 7.78 0.75
N ILE A 23 -5.58 7.36 -0.14
CA ILE A 23 -5.89 7.16 -1.56
C ILE A 23 -6.95 6.06 -1.72
N PHE A 24 -6.82 4.94 -1.02
CA PHE A 24 -7.74 3.81 -1.13
C PHE A 24 -9.11 4.09 -0.49
N GLN A 25 -9.16 4.85 0.60
CA GLN A 25 -10.43 5.26 1.24
C GLN A 25 -11.23 6.25 0.38
N ASN A 26 -10.53 7.10 -0.39
CA ASN A 26 -11.17 8.12 -1.23
C ASN A 26 -11.39 7.68 -2.69
N THR A 27 -11.13 6.41 -3.02
CA THR A 27 -11.25 5.92 -4.40
C THR A 27 -12.26 4.77 -4.50
N THR A 28 -13.09 4.81 -5.54
CA THR A 28 -13.96 3.70 -5.95
C THR A 28 -13.37 2.92 -7.13
N LEU A 29 -12.13 3.25 -7.51
CA LEU A 29 -11.46 2.64 -8.64
C LEU A 29 -11.04 1.21 -8.31
N PRO A 30 -11.10 0.27 -9.29
CA PRO A 30 -10.57 -1.06 -9.09
C PRO A 30 -9.08 -1.03 -8.79
N TYR A 31 -8.58 -2.02 -8.04
CA TYR A 31 -7.18 -2.13 -7.58
C TYR A 31 -6.15 -1.74 -8.64
N LYS A 32 -6.28 -2.19 -9.90
CA LYS A 32 -5.31 -1.87 -10.96
C LYS A 32 -5.14 -0.36 -11.19
N LYS A 33 -6.23 0.42 -11.09
CA LYS A 33 -6.22 1.87 -11.24
C LYS A 33 -5.84 2.55 -9.92
N ALA A 34 -6.39 2.10 -8.79
CA ALA A 34 -6.06 2.61 -7.47
C ALA A 34 -4.55 2.46 -7.15
N LYS A 35 -3.96 1.30 -7.46
CA LYS A 35 -2.52 1.04 -7.36
C LYS A 35 -1.70 2.13 -8.07
N LYS A 36 -2.10 2.53 -9.27
CA LYS A 36 -1.38 3.52 -10.07
C LYS A 36 -1.37 4.90 -9.42
N LEU A 37 -2.39 5.24 -8.64
CA LEU A 37 -2.44 6.48 -7.85
C LEU A 37 -1.39 6.49 -6.73
N VAL A 38 -1.09 5.31 -6.16
CA VAL A 38 -0.09 5.16 -5.10
C VAL A 38 1.32 5.04 -5.68
N THR A 39 1.52 4.25 -6.75
CA THR A 39 2.86 3.89 -7.23
C THR A 39 3.39 4.74 -8.37
N GLY A 40 2.53 5.47 -9.08
CA GLY A 40 2.89 6.21 -10.30
C GLY A 40 3.43 5.34 -11.45
N CYS A 41 3.47 4.01 -11.30
CA CYS A 41 4.11 3.11 -12.25
C CYS A 41 3.21 1.92 -12.66
N ASN A 42 3.55 1.31 -13.79
CA ASN A 42 2.86 0.11 -14.31
C ASN A 42 3.57 -1.21 -13.91
N LYS A 43 4.63 -1.14 -13.09
CA LYS A 43 5.41 -2.31 -12.67
C LYS A 43 4.61 -3.16 -11.67
N THR A 44 5.00 -4.42 -11.53
CA THR A 44 4.44 -5.35 -10.53
C THR A 44 5.06 -5.19 -9.13
N CYS A 45 5.94 -4.20 -8.93
CA CYS A 45 6.51 -3.87 -7.62
C CYS A 45 5.41 -3.63 -6.57
N CYS A 46 5.73 -3.98 -5.33
CA CYS A 46 4.91 -3.75 -4.14
C CYS A 46 3.48 -4.32 -4.25
N ARG A 47 3.23 -5.25 -5.19
CA ARG A 47 1.88 -5.77 -5.48
C ARG A 47 1.26 -6.43 -4.25
N ARG A 48 2.03 -7.25 -3.51
CA ARG A 48 1.52 -7.98 -2.34
C ARG A 48 1.07 -7.01 -1.25
N ALA A 49 1.95 -6.12 -0.80
CA ALA A 49 1.64 -5.11 0.20
C ALA A 49 0.46 -4.21 -0.21
N LEU A 50 0.46 -3.69 -1.46
CA LEU A 50 -0.60 -2.81 -1.93
C LEU A 50 -1.95 -3.52 -2.09
N MET A 51 -1.96 -4.79 -2.51
CA MET A 51 -3.20 -5.56 -2.66
C MET A 51 -3.79 -5.93 -1.30
N ALA A 52 -2.94 -6.32 -0.35
CA ALA A 52 -3.35 -6.53 1.04
C ALA A 52 -3.94 -5.26 1.64
N LEU A 53 -3.24 -4.11 1.51
CA LEU A 53 -3.71 -2.84 2.04
C LEU A 53 -5.03 -2.40 1.39
N TYR A 54 -5.18 -2.56 0.07
CA TYR A 54 -6.43 -2.25 -0.63
C TYR A 54 -7.61 -3.05 -0.07
N ASN A 55 -7.43 -4.37 0.14
CA ASN A 55 -8.47 -5.21 0.72
C ASN A 55 -8.76 -4.83 2.18
N MET A 56 -7.73 -4.57 2.99
CA MET A 56 -7.88 -4.15 4.38
C MET A 56 -8.68 -2.85 4.51
N VAL A 57 -8.43 -1.89 3.62
CA VAL A 57 -9.19 -0.63 3.55
C VAL A 57 -10.66 -0.89 3.18
N ASP A 58 -10.91 -1.76 2.19
CA ASP A 58 -12.27 -2.14 1.77
C ASP A 58 -13.07 -2.83 2.89
N PHE A 59 -12.41 -3.68 3.69
CA PHE A 59 -13.01 -4.35 4.85
C PHE A 59 -13.02 -3.51 6.14
N GLY A 60 -12.36 -2.35 6.16
CA GLY A 60 -12.27 -1.46 7.34
C GLY A 60 -11.40 -1.99 8.50
N ALA A 61 -10.53 -2.97 8.25
CA ALA A 61 -9.65 -3.58 9.25
C ALA A 61 -8.19 -3.51 8.77
N ILE A 62 -7.46 -2.48 9.20
CA ILE A 62 -6.08 -2.22 8.78
C ILE A 62 -5.11 -2.79 9.80
N ASP A 63 -4.32 -3.78 9.37
CA ASP A 63 -3.20 -4.34 10.12
C ASP A 63 -1.88 -3.72 9.62
N TYR A 64 -1.36 -2.76 10.38
CA TYR A 64 -0.13 -2.07 10.02
C TYR A 64 1.13 -2.95 10.15
N GLU A 65 1.10 -3.96 11.02
CA GLU A 65 2.23 -4.87 11.24
C GLU A 65 2.37 -5.83 10.05
N GLU A 66 1.26 -6.41 9.62
CA GLU A 66 1.21 -7.28 8.44
C GLU A 66 1.67 -6.52 7.17
N ILE A 67 1.20 -5.29 6.95
CA ILE A 67 1.63 -4.51 5.79
C ILE A 67 3.11 -4.17 5.85
N ALA A 68 3.62 -3.77 7.03
CA ALA A 68 5.03 -3.48 7.20
C ALA A 68 5.91 -4.72 6.95
N PHE A 69 5.45 -5.90 7.38
CA PHE A 69 6.11 -7.18 7.11
C PHE A 69 6.12 -7.50 5.61
N LEU A 70 4.99 -7.34 4.91
CA LEU A 70 4.89 -7.59 3.47
C LEU A 70 5.77 -6.65 2.63
N ILE A 71 5.97 -5.41 3.09
CA ILE A 71 6.91 -4.47 2.48
C ILE A 71 8.34 -5.01 2.62
N ASP A 72 8.74 -5.41 3.82
CA ASP A 72 10.10 -5.93 4.07
C ASP A 72 10.37 -7.24 3.33
N GLU A 73 9.39 -8.15 3.25
CA GLU A 73 9.48 -9.40 2.48
C GLU A 73 9.69 -9.12 0.98
N THR A 74 9.12 -8.02 0.47
CA THR A 74 9.27 -7.62 -0.93
C THR A 74 10.64 -6.99 -1.20
N ASN A 75 11.20 -6.24 -0.25
CA ASN A 75 12.49 -5.54 -0.42
C ASN A 75 13.71 -6.45 -0.17
N ASN A 76 13.56 -7.51 0.63
CA ASN A 76 14.63 -8.49 0.89
C ASN A 76 14.81 -9.53 -0.23
N ARG A 77 14.22 -9.31 -1.40
CA ARG A 77 14.16 -10.25 -2.52
C ARG A 77 14.80 -9.68 -3.77
#